data_AF-A0A5D2AW67-F1
#
_entry.id   AF-A0A5D2AW67-F1
#
_cell.length_a   1.000
_cell.length_b   1.000
_cell.length_c   1.000
_cell.angle_alpha   90.00
_cell.angle_beta   90.00
_cell.angle_gamma   90.00
#
_symmetry.space_group_name_H-M   'P 1'
#
loop_
_entity.id
_entity.type
_entity.pdbx_description
1 polymer ?
#
loop_
_entity_poly.entity_id
_entity_poly.type
_entity_poly.pdbx_seq_one_letter_code
_entity_poly.pdbx_strand_id
1 'polypeptide(L)'
;MIIYLTEIEDINSFYTLKSLKEIYGIIWMLVPILTLVFGIIIGVLVIVRLERETYARIQQRIELEYANPLDILQALANGTKLLFKENILPSRGNTCLFRIGPAIASY
;
A
#
# COMPACT_ATOMS: atom_id res chain seq x y z
N MET A 1 13.69 31.18 44.04
CA MET A 1 14.01 29.83 43.54
C MET A 1 12.78 29.12 42.97
N ILE A 2 11.64 29.09 43.68
CA ILE A 2 10.41 28.39 43.24
C ILE A 2 9.78 29.01 41.97
N ILE A 3 9.74 30.34 41.85
CA ILE A 3 9.15 31.05 40.68
C ILE A 3 9.86 30.69 39.36
N TYR A 4 11.18 30.52 39.40
CA TYR A 4 11.96 30.12 38.22
C TYR A 4 11.69 28.67 37.78
N LEU A 5 11.35 27.77 38.72
CA LEU A 5 11.04 26.39 38.38
C LEU A 5 9.69 26.27 37.65
N THR A 6 8.68 27.02 38.09
CA THR A 6 7.38 27.09 37.40
C THR A 6 7.49 27.69 36.01
N GLU A 7 8.33 28.70 35.82
CA GLU A 7 8.54 29.33 34.50
C GLU A 7 9.24 28.37 33.52
N ILE A 8 10.18 27.56 33.99
CA ILE A 8 10.86 26.53 33.19
C ILE A 8 9.91 25.37 32.83
N GLU A 9 9.02 24.97 33.74
CA GLU A 9 7.99 23.96 33.47
C GLU A 9 6.99 24.43 32.40
N ASP A 10 6.53 25.68 32.47
CA ASP A 10 5.64 26.28 31.46
C ASP A 10 6.31 26.37 30.09
N ILE A 11 7.59 26.75 30.05
CA ILE A 11 8.38 26.83 28.82
C ILE A 11 8.52 25.43 28.18
N ASN A 12 8.86 24.41 28.96
CA ASN A 12 8.96 23.03 28.47
C ASN A 12 7.62 22.51 27.95
N SER A 13 6.53 22.76 28.68
CA SER A 13 5.17 22.40 28.25
C SER A 13 4.80 23.06 26.91
N PHE A 14 5.15 24.33 26.74
CA PHE A 14 4.92 25.07 25.49
C PHE A 14 5.72 24.50 24.30
N TYR A 15 7.00 24.16 24.50
CA TYR A 15 7.81 23.52 23.44
C TYR A 15 7.28 22.14 23.07
N THR A 16 6.87 21.34 24.05
CA THR A 16 6.24 20.02 23.81
C THR A 16 4.94 20.17 23.02
N LEU A 17 4.06 21.11 23.38
CA LEU A 17 2.80 21.36 22.69
C LEU A 17 3.04 21.78 21.23
N LYS A 18 4.02 22.66 20.98
CA LYS A 18 4.40 23.09 19.63
C LYS A 18 4.92 21.91 18.80
N SER A 19 5.80 21.09 19.37
CA SER A 19 6.32 19.89 18.70
C SER A 19 5.21 18.88 18.36
N LEU A 20 4.26 18.63 19.27
CA LEU A 20 3.12 17.76 19.01
C LEU A 20 2.23 18.28 17.87
N LYS A 21 2.05 19.60 17.77
CA LYS A 21 1.29 20.23 16.68
C LYS A 21 1.99 20.05 15.32
N GLU A 22 3.31 20.13 15.29
CA GLU A 22 4.11 19.86 14.07
C GLU A 22 4.01 18.39 13.64
N ILE A 23 4.13 17.45 14.59
CA ILE A 23 3.98 16.01 14.33
C ILE A 23 2.57 15.70 13.81
N TYR A 24 1.54 16.29 14.43
CA TYR A 24 0.15 16.15 13.98
C TYR A 24 -0.03 16.66 12.55
N GLY A 25 0.57 17.81 12.21
CA GLY A 25 0.54 18.36 10.86
C GLY A 25 1.16 17.41 9.82
N ILE A 26 2.30 16.80 10.14
CA ILE A 26 2.97 15.82 9.26
C ILE A 26 2.08 14.58 9.07
N ILE A 27 1.54 14.03 10.15
CA ILE A 27 0.65 12.86 10.09
C ILE A 27 -0.58 13.19 9.24
N TRP A 28 -1.18 14.36 9.44
CA TRP A 28 -2.36 14.80 8.69
C TRP A 28 -2.09 14.93 7.18
N MET A 29 -0.89 15.36 6.79
CA MET A 29 -0.48 15.39 5.38
C MET A 29 -0.28 14.00 4.78
N LEU A 30 0.11 13.00 5.57
CA LEU A 30 0.27 11.61 5.10
C LEU A 30 -1.05 10.90 4.85
N VAL A 31 -2.12 11.28 5.57
CA VAL A 31 -3.45 10.67 5.42
C VAL A 31 -3.94 10.65 3.96
N PRO A 32 -4.02 11.78 3.22
CA PRO A 32 -4.53 11.76 1.85
C PRO A 32 -3.67 10.92 0.89
N ILE A 33 -2.34 10.91 1.10
CA ILE A 33 -1.41 10.11 0.30
C ILE A 33 -1.70 8.62 0.50
N LEU A 34 -1.81 8.19 1.75
CA LEU A 34 -2.14 6.80 2.08
C LEU A 34 -3.52 6.42 1.54
N THR A 35 -4.54 7.26 1.76
CA THR A 35 -5.89 7.01 1.25
C THR A 35 -5.91 6.84 -0.28
N LEU A 36 -5.17 7.68 -1.02
CA LEU A 36 -5.06 7.59 -2.46
C LEU A 36 -4.39 6.27 -2.90
N VAL A 37 -3.26 5.91 -2.28
CA VAL A 37 -2.55 4.66 -2.57
C VAL A 37 -3.44 3.44 -2.28
N PHE A 38 -4.10 3.42 -1.13
CA PHE A 38 -5.04 2.35 -0.78
C PHE A 38 -6.20 2.27 -1.77
N GLY A 39 -6.75 3.41 -2.20
CA GLY A 39 -7.80 3.47 -3.21
C GLY A 39 -7.37 2.85 -4.55
N ILE A 40 -6.15 3.15 -5.01
CA ILE A 40 -5.59 2.56 -6.23
C ILE A 40 -5.42 1.05 -6.07
N ILE A 41 -4.86 0.57 -4.96
CA ILE A 41 -4.67 -0.86 -4.69
C ILE A 41 -6.01 -1.59 -4.73
N ILE A 42 -7.03 -1.08 -4.03
CA ILE A 42 -8.38 -1.67 -4.04
C ILE A 42 -8.95 -1.66 -5.46
N GLY A 43 -8.78 -0.56 -6.21
CA GLY A 43 -9.19 -0.47 -7.61
C GLY A 43 -8.57 -1.57 -8.48
N VAL A 44 -7.25 -1.78 -8.37
CA VAL A 44 -6.56 -2.86 -9.08
C VAL A 44 -7.09 -4.23 -8.69
N LEU A 45 -7.32 -4.49 -7.39
CA LEU A 45 -7.91 -5.75 -6.92
C LEU A 45 -9.30 -5.99 -7.54
N VAL A 46 -10.13 -4.95 -7.65
CA VAL A 46 -11.45 -5.04 -8.28
C VAL A 46 -11.33 -5.31 -9.78
N ILE A 47 -10.43 -4.63 -10.49
CA ILE A 47 -10.20 -4.84 -11.93
C ILE A 47 -9.78 -6.28 -12.19
N VAL A 48 -8.79 -6.80 -11.47
CA VAL A 48 -8.30 -8.19 -11.61
C VAL A 48 -9.43 -9.20 -11.40
N ARG A 49 -10.31 -8.96 -10.41
CA ARG A 49 -11.50 -9.80 -10.20
C ARG A 49 -12.44 -9.74 -11.40
N LEU A 50 -12.77 -8.54 -11.87
CA LEU A 50 -13.67 -8.33 -13.01
C LEU A 50 -13.13 -8.96 -14.29
N GLU A 51 -11.82 -8.90 -14.53
CA GLU A 51 -11.17 -9.55 -15.66
C GLU A 51 -11.39 -11.07 -15.63
N ARG A 52 -11.13 -11.72 -14.49
CA ARG A 52 -11.33 -13.17 -14.34
C ARG A 52 -12.78 -13.58 -14.62
N GLU A 53 -13.73 -12.84 -14.05
CA GLU A 53 -15.16 -13.08 -14.25
C GLU A 53 -15.56 -12.89 -15.74
N THR A 54 -15.02 -11.85 -16.38
CA THR A 54 -15.26 -11.58 -17.80
C THR A 54 -14.72 -12.70 -18.68
N TYR A 55 -13.51 -13.21 -18.41
CA TYR A 55 -12.94 -14.36 -19.12
C TYR A 55 -13.75 -15.64 -18.93
N ALA A 56 -14.29 -15.90 -17.73
CA ALA A 56 -15.15 -17.06 -17.49
C ALA A 56 -16.44 -16.98 -18.32
N ARG A 57 -17.10 -15.81 -18.31
CA ARG A 57 -18.32 -15.56 -19.11
C ARG A 57 -18.08 -15.70 -20.61
N ILE A 58 -16.99 -15.14 -21.14
CA ILE A 58 -16.64 -15.22 -22.58
C ILE A 58 -16.46 -16.66 -23.03
N GLN A 59 -15.80 -17.49 -22.22
CA GLN A 59 -15.52 -18.88 -22.59
C GLN A 59 -16.73 -19.81 -22.40
N GLN A 60 -17.89 -19.28 -21.99
CA GLN A 60 -19.07 -20.03 -21.57
C GLN A 60 -18.75 -21.14 -20.57
N ARG A 61 -17.63 -21.01 -19.85
CA ARG A 61 -17.31 -21.84 -18.71
C ARG A 61 -17.90 -21.12 -17.51
N ILE A 62 -18.93 -21.71 -16.91
CA ILE A 62 -19.40 -21.27 -15.61
C ILE A 62 -18.28 -21.63 -14.63
N GLU A 63 -17.43 -20.68 -14.25
CA GLU A 63 -16.72 -20.85 -12.97
C GLU A 63 -17.83 -20.89 -11.92
N LEU A 64 -17.95 -22.03 -11.26
CA LEU A 64 -19.01 -22.38 -10.31
C LEU A 64 -18.95 -21.54 -9.01
N GLU A 65 -18.24 -20.41 -9.03
CA GLU A 65 -18.15 -19.46 -7.93
C GLU A 65 -19.06 -18.29 -8.24
N TYR A 66 -20.31 -18.43 -7.80
CA TYR A 66 -21.19 -17.31 -7.49
C TYR A 66 -20.37 -16.23 -6.77
N ALA A 67 -20.34 -15.02 -7.33
CA ALA A 67 -19.70 -13.80 -6.81
C ALA A 67 -19.53 -13.81 -5.28
N ASN A 68 -18.41 -14.36 -4.83
CA ASN A 68 -18.18 -14.57 -3.41
C ASN A 68 -17.48 -13.30 -2.91
N PRO A 69 -17.91 -12.68 -1.80
CA PRO A 69 -17.13 -11.59 -1.17
C PRO A 69 -15.65 -11.97 -0.93
N LEU A 70 -15.33 -13.27 -0.89
CA LEU A 70 -13.96 -13.79 -0.80
C LEU A 70 -13.12 -13.67 -2.08
N ASP A 71 -13.68 -13.30 -3.24
CA ASP A 71 -12.89 -13.14 -4.47
C ASP A 71 -11.87 -12.01 -4.40
N ILE A 72 -12.17 -10.96 -3.63
CA ILE A 72 -11.20 -9.88 -3.35
C ILE A 72 -10.04 -10.44 -2.51
N LEU A 73 -10.36 -11.32 -1.55
CA LEU A 73 -9.34 -12.03 -0.77
C LEU A 73 -8.55 -13.00 -1.64
N GLN A 74 -9.14 -13.58 -2.69
CA GLN A 74 -8.44 -14.41 -3.66
C GLN A 74 -7.45 -13.60 -4.50
N ALA A 75 -7.84 -12.42 -4.99
CA ALA A 75 -6.94 -11.50 -5.70
C ALA A 75 -5.77 -11.08 -4.79
N LEU A 76 -6.06 -10.78 -3.53
CA LEU A 76 -5.04 -10.48 -2.53
C LEU A 76 -4.12 -11.69 -2.28
N ALA A 77 -4.66 -12.88 -2.07
CA ALA A 77 -3.91 -14.10 -1.84
C ALA A 77 -2.99 -14.43 -3.04
N ASN A 78 -3.45 -14.19 -4.26
CA ASN A 78 -2.64 -14.34 -5.47
C ASN A 78 -1.48 -13.33 -5.50
N GLY A 79 -1.73 -12.07 -5.14
CA GLY A 79 -0.67 -11.06 -5.01
C GLY A 79 0.35 -11.42 -3.93
N THR A 80 -0.12 -11.78 -2.74
CA THR A 80 0.74 -12.22 -1.64
C THR A 80 1.54 -13.47 -1.99
N LYS A 81 0.95 -14.45 -2.69
CA LYS A 81 1.64 -15.63 -3.20
C LYS A 81 2.79 -15.27 -4.14
N LEU A 82 2.62 -14.24 -4.98
CA LEU A 82 3.69 -13.76 -5.85
C LEU A 82 4.84 -13.12 -5.06
N LEU A 83 4.53 -12.37 -4.00
CA LEU A 83 5.55 -11.76 -3.13
C LEU A 83 6.41 -12.80 -2.40
N PHE A 84 5.82 -13.93 -2.04
CA PHE A 84 6.54 -15.04 -1.41
C PHE A 84 7.21 -16.00 -2.41
N LYS A 85 6.97 -15.81 -3.71
CA LYS A 85 7.57 -16.66 -4.74
C LYS A 85 9.06 -16.34 -4.87
N GLU A 86 9.89 -17.38 -5.00
CA GLU A 86 11.32 -17.21 -5.22
C GLU A 86 11.59 -16.42 -6.52
N ASN A 87 12.41 -15.38 -6.40
CA ASN A 87 12.82 -14.55 -7.52
C ASN A 87 13.91 -15.28 -8.32
N ILE A 88 13.52 -15.92 -9.42
CA ILE A 88 14.45 -16.58 -10.32
C ILE A 88 15.12 -15.51 -11.20
N LEU A 89 16.43 -15.34 -11.03
CA LEU A 89 17.23 -14.47 -11.88
C LEU A 89 17.72 -15.25 -13.11
N PRO A 90 17.73 -14.65 -14.31
CA PRO A 90 18.20 -15.33 -15.49
C PRO A 90 19.70 -15.65 -15.36
N SER A 91 20.08 -16.90 -15.66
CA SER A 91 21.48 -17.35 -15.63
C SER A 91 22.34 -16.73 -16.74
N ARG A 92 21.69 -16.25 -17.81
CA ARG A 92 22.29 -15.48 -18.91
C ARG A 92 21.51 -14.18 -19.07
N GLY A 93 22.20 -13.05 -18.95
CA GLY A 93 21.63 -11.71 -19.09
C GLY A 93 22.17 -10.74 -18.05
N ASN A 94 21.85 -9.45 -18.19
CA ASN A 94 22.25 -8.44 -17.22
C ASN A 94 21.22 -8.36 -16.07
N THR A 95 21.61 -8.86 -14.90
CA THR A 95 20.79 -8.90 -13.68
C THR A 95 20.35 -7.51 -13.21
N CYS A 96 21.16 -6.47 -13.44
CA CYS A 96 20.83 -5.10 -13.05
C CYS A 96 19.66 -4.56 -13.89
N LEU A 97 19.75 -4.71 -15.22
CA LEU A 97 18.67 -4.32 -16.13
C LEU A 97 17.39 -5.13 -15.89
N PHE A 98 17.51 -6.42 -15.57
CA PHE A 98 16.35 -7.26 -15.26
C PHE A 98 15.59 -6.81 -14.00
N ARG A 99 16.31 -6.35 -12.97
CA ARG A 99 15.69 -5.85 -11.73
C ARG A 99 15.09 -4.46 -11.88
N ILE A 100 15.76 -3.57 -12.59
CA ILE A 100 15.36 -2.16 -12.71
C ILE A 100 14.32 -1.97 -13.83
N GLY A 101 14.31 -2.84 -14.84
CA GLY A 101 13.39 -2.74 -15.98
C GLY A 101 11.91 -2.57 -15.60
N PRO A 102 11.35 -3.42 -14.72
CA PRO A 102 9.97 -3.27 -14.26
C PRO A 102 9.70 -1.95 -13.52
N ALA A 103 10.69 -1.42 -12.80
CA ALA A 103 10.55 -0.16 -12.08
C ALA A 103 10.50 1.05 -13.02
N ILE A 104 11.29 1.04 -14.11
CA ILE A 104 11.27 2.09 -15.13
C ILE A 104 9.95 2.06 -15.92
N ALA A 105 9.43 0.87 -16.24
CA ALA A 105 8.17 0.74 -16.97
C ALA A 105 6.93 1.21 -16.18
N SER A 106 7.07 1.32 -14.86
CA SER A 106 6.00 1.76 -13.95
C SER A 106 5.97 3.29 -13.76
N TYR A 107 6.94 4.01 -14.33
CA TYR A 107 7.03 5.48 -14.34
C TYR A 107 6.49 6.02 -15.66
#